data_AF-A0A7J2HYM8-F1
#
_entry.id   AF-A0A7J2HYM8-F1
#
_cell.length_a   1.000
_cell.length_b   1.000
_cell.length_c   1.000
_cell.angle_alpha   90.00
_cell.angle_beta   90.00
_cell.angle_gamma   90.00
#
_symmetry.space_group_name_H-M   'P 1'
#
loop_
_entity.id
_entity.type
_entity.pdbx_description
1 polymer ?
#
loop_
_entity_poly.entity_id
_entity_poly.type
_entity_poly.pdbx_seq_one_letter_code
_entity_poly.pdbx_strand_id
1 'polypeptide(L)'
;MQALIRRSLRILSSLGVETPLSELVALQIGYWGKSFPELKEAENRILEIVDLEEERYHKTIEKGISLVSRIVKRLKKEKQEKISTDVLIELYDSHGIPPEIVSK
;
A
#
# COMPACT_ATOMS: atom_id res chain seq x y z
N MET A 1 -1.58 -0.59 -13.21
CA MET A 1 -2.12 0.60 -12.50
C MET A 1 -2.07 0.45 -10.98
N GLN A 2 -2.62 -0.63 -10.39
CA GLN A 2 -2.61 -0.85 -8.93
C GLN A 2 -1.21 -0.77 -8.28
N ALA A 3 -0.16 -1.26 -8.95
CA ALA A 3 1.21 -1.22 -8.42
C ALA A 3 1.73 0.22 -8.19
N LEU A 4 1.31 1.20 -9.01
CA LEU A 4 1.70 2.60 -8.85
C LEU A 4 0.99 3.24 -7.66
N ILE A 5 -0.33 3.04 -7.52
CA ILE A 5 -1.11 3.52 -6.37
C ILE A 5 -0.52 2.99 -5.07
N ARG A 6 -0.29 1.68 -4.98
CA ARG A 6 0.34 1.06 -3.80
C ARG A 6 1.75 1.60 -3.53
N ARG A 7 2.53 1.88 -4.58
CA ARG A 7 3.84 2.51 -4.43
C ARG A 7 3.74 3.93 -3.87
N SER A 8 2.80 4.74 -4.36
CA SER A 8 2.56 6.09 -3.85
C SER A 8 2.14 6.07 -2.38
N LEU A 9 1.19 5.21 -2.00
CA LEU A 9 0.74 5.06 -0.62
C LEU A 9 1.88 4.66 0.32
N ARG A 10 2.78 3.77 -0.13
CA ARG A 10 4.00 3.44 0.63
C ARG A 10 4.90 4.65 0.85
N ILE A 11 5.11 5.47 -0.18
CA ILE A 11 5.93 6.67 -0.07
C ILE A 11 5.30 7.64 0.94
N LEU A 12 3.99 7.89 0.85
CA LEU A 12 3.26 8.74 1.81
C LEU A 12 3.41 8.23 3.24
N SER A 13 3.19 6.93 3.46
CA SER A 13 3.37 6.30 4.77
C SER A 13 4.81 6.40 5.28
N SER A 14 5.82 6.21 4.42
CA SER A 14 7.23 6.35 4.79
C SER A 14 7.63 7.77 5.20
N LEU A 15 6.91 8.77 4.67
CA LEU A 15 7.07 10.19 4.99
C LEU A 15 6.22 10.62 6.19
N GLY A 16 5.38 9.73 6.75
CA GLY A 16 4.45 10.08 7.83
C GLY A 16 3.31 10.99 7.38
N VAL A 17 2.96 10.99 6.09
CA VAL A 17 1.86 11.77 5.54
C VAL A 17 0.58 10.95 5.64
N GLU A 18 -0.43 11.49 6.33
CA GLU A 18 -1.74 10.86 6.53
C GLU A 18 -2.81 11.36 5.55
N THR A 19 -2.45 12.27 4.64
CA THR A 19 -3.36 12.80 3.63
C THR A 19 -3.77 11.71 2.63
N PRO A 20 -5.08 11.56 2.32
CA PRO A 20 -5.56 10.62 1.30
C PRO A 20 -4.89 10.85 -0.05
N LEU A 21 -4.58 9.76 -0.76
CA LEU A 21 -3.94 9.89 -2.08
C LEU A 21 -4.86 10.59 -3.09
N SER A 22 -6.18 10.44 -2.93
CA SER A 22 -7.19 11.12 -3.75
C SER A 22 -7.08 12.64 -3.70
N GLU A 23 -6.73 13.24 -2.56
CA GLU A 23 -6.52 14.69 -2.47
C GLU A 23 -5.35 15.15 -3.35
N LEU A 24 -4.24 14.40 -3.35
CA LEU A 24 -3.09 14.69 -4.20
C LEU A 24 -3.44 14.54 -5.69
N VAL A 25 -4.24 13.52 -6.01
CA VAL A 25 -4.72 13.29 -7.38
C VAL A 25 -5.65 14.42 -7.83
N ALA A 26 -6.55 14.90 -6.97
CA ALA A 26 -7.44 16.02 -7.25
C ALA A 26 -6.66 17.31 -7.56
N LEU A 27 -5.57 17.57 -6.82
CA LEU A 27 -4.67 18.69 -7.12
C LEU A 27 -4.04 18.58 -8.52
N GLN A 28 -3.61 17.37 -8.92
CA GLN A 28 -3.06 17.15 -10.26
C GLN A 28 -4.12 17.31 -11.35
N ILE A 29 -5.34 16.81 -11.15
CA ILE A 29 -6.46 17.01 -12.08
C ILE A 29 -6.81 18.50 -12.19
N GLY A 30 -6.78 19.24 -11.08
CA GLY A 30 -6.95 20.70 -11.06
C GLY A 30 -5.90 21.44 -11.89
N TYR A 31 -4.63 21.04 -11.77
CA TYR A 31 -3.52 21.65 -12.50
C TYR A 31 -3.59 21.35 -14.01
N TRP A 32 -3.79 20.07 -14.37
CA TRP A 32 -3.75 19.61 -15.76
C TRP A 32 -5.08 19.78 -16.51
N GLY A 33 -6.20 19.93 -15.81
CA GLY A 33 -7.55 19.94 -16.38
C GLY A 33 -7.80 21.05 -17.41
N LYS A 34 -7.01 22.13 -17.41
CA LYS A 34 -7.08 23.17 -18.45
C LYS A 34 -6.59 22.68 -19.81
N SER A 35 -5.54 21.85 -19.81
CA SER A 35 -4.94 21.28 -21.03
C SER A 35 -5.59 19.95 -21.42
N PHE A 36 -6.18 19.25 -20.45
CA PHE A 36 -6.81 17.94 -20.61
C PHE A 36 -8.20 17.92 -19.95
N PRO A 37 -9.23 18.50 -20.60
CA PRO A 37 -10.59 18.59 -20.05
C PRO A 37 -11.22 17.24 -19.69
N GLU A 38 -10.83 16.17 -20.39
CA GLU A 38 -11.27 14.80 -20.12
C GLU A 38 -10.89 14.31 -18.71
N LEU A 39 -9.81 14.86 -18.12
CA LEU A 39 -9.44 14.56 -16.72
C LEU A 39 -10.44 15.16 -15.73
N LYS A 40 -11.00 16.33 -16.05
CA LYS A 40 -12.02 16.99 -15.24
C LYS A 40 -13.35 16.26 -15.34
N GLU A 41 -13.72 15.80 -16.54
CA GLU A 41 -14.92 14.98 -16.75
C GLU A 41 -14.85 13.64 -15.99
N ALA A 42 -13.66 13.02 -15.95
CA ALA A 42 -13.44 11.75 -15.28
C ALA A 42 -13.11 11.88 -13.78
N GLU A 43 -13.00 13.09 -13.22
CA GLU A 43 -12.45 13.36 -11.88
C GLU A 43 -13.08 12.48 -10.80
N ASN A 44 -14.41 12.54 -10.66
CA ASN A 44 -15.13 11.77 -9.64
C ASN A 44 -14.83 10.26 -9.72
N ARG A 45 -14.79 9.70 -10.94
CA ARG A 45 -14.51 8.28 -11.15
C ARG A 45 -13.05 7.94 -10.84
N ILE A 46 -12.11 8.82 -11.17
CA ILE A 46 -10.69 8.62 -10.85
C ILE A 46 -10.52 8.61 -9.33
N LEU A 47 -11.09 9.59 -8.63
CA LEU A 47 -10.98 9.72 -7.17
C LEU A 47 -11.61 8.52 -6.46
N GLU A 48 -12.81 8.09 -6.86
CA GLU A 48 -13.47 6.89 -6.32
C GLU A 48 -12.60 5.63 -6.46
N ILE A 49 -11.96 5.44 -7.62
CA ILE A 49 -11.05 4.29 -7.84
C ILE A 49 -9.81 4.39 -6.94
N VAL A 50 -9.26 5.59 -6.76
CA VAL A 50 -8.09 5.81 -5.90
C VAL A 50 -8.44 5.50 -4.44
N ASP A 51 -9.56 6.02 -3.93
CA ASP A 51 -10.03 5.76 -2.57
C ASP A 51 -10.29 4.27 -2.33
N LEU A 52 -10.94 3.60 -3.28
CA LEU A 52 -11.20 2.16 -3.18
C LEU A 52 -9.90 1.33 -3.13
N GLU A 53 -8.90 1.69 -3.95
CA GLU A 53 -7.60 1.01 -3.94
C GLU A 53 -6.80 1.32 -2.67
N GLU A 54 -6.91 2.53 -2.12
CA GLU A 54 -6.33 2.91 -0.83
C GLU A 54 -6.94 2.09 0.32
N GLU A 55 -8.27 1.99 0.40
CA GLU A 55 -8.96 1.17 1.40
C GLU A 55 -8.54 -0.32 1.30
N ARG A 56 -8.49 -0.86 0.07
CA ARG A 56 -8.02 -2.24 -0.17
C ARG A 56 -6.58 -2.43 0.27
N TYR A 57 -5.72 -1.45 0.03
CA TYR A 57 -4.33 -1.48 0.44
C TYR A 57 -4.23 -1.52 1.97
N HIS A 58 -4.91 -0.63 2.68
CA HIS A 58 -4.92 -0.64 4.15
C HIS A 58 -5.37 -1.99 4.73
N LYS A 59 -6.46 -2.56 4.21
CA LYS A 59 -6.92 -3.92 4.60
C LYS A 59 -5.87 -5.00 4.34
N THR A 60 -5.10 -4.87 3.27
CA THR A 60 -4.02 -5.82 2.92
C THR A 60 -2.86 -5.70 3.91
N ILE A 61 -2.50 -4.47 4.27
CA ILE A 61 -1.44 -4.17 5.23
C ILE A 61 -1.79 -4.68 6.63
N GLU A 62 -3.01 -4.44 7.11
CA GLU A 62 -3.49 -4.94 8.40
C GLU A 62 -3.43 -6.47 8.50
N LYS A 63 -3.92 -7.16 7.46
CA LYS A 63 -3.83 -8.62 7.35
C LYS A 63 -2.37 -9.08 7.35
N GLY A 64 -1.51 -8.34 6.66
CA GLY A 64 -0.08 -8.61 6.59
C GLY A 64 0.61 -8.52 7.94
N ILE A 65 0.38 -7.44 8.68
CA ILE A 65 0.92 -7.23 10.03
C ILE A 65 0.46 -8.37 10.96
N SER A 66 -0.81 -8.77 10.89
CA SER A 66 -1.34 -9.89 11.68
C SER A 66 -0.68 -11.23 11.34
N LEU A 67 -0.40 -11.48 10.05
CA LEU A 67 0.31 -12.68 9.62
C LEU A 67 1.77 -12.69 10.08
N VAL A 68 2.48 -11.59 9.88
CA VAL A 68 3.86 -11.41 10.33
C VAL A 68 3.97 -11.61 11.84
N SER A 69 3.05 -11.03 12.62
CA SER A 69 2.99 -11.22 14.08
C SER A 69 2.87 -12.70 14.47
N ARG A 70 2.05 -13.48 13.74
CA ARG A 70 1.91 -14.93 13.97
C ARG A 70 3.19 -15.71 13.63
N ILE A 71 3.84 -15.37 12.52
CA ILE A 71 5.11 -15.99 12.10
C ILE A 71 6.21 -15.70 13.13
N VAL A 72 6.36 -14.46 13.56
CA VAL A 72 7.34 -14.06 14.59
C VAL A 72 7.10 -14.82 15.90
N LYS A 73 5.83 -14.97 16.32
CA LYS A 73 5.49 -15.78 17.51
C LYS A 73 5.87 -17.25 17.35
N ARG A 74 5.70 -17.84 16.17
CA ARG A 74 6.10 -19.23 15.88
C ARG A 74 7.62 -19.38 15.93
N LEU A 75 8.36 -18.51 15.25
CA LEU A 75 9.83 -18.53 15.23
C LEU A 75 10.44 -18.39 16.63
N LYS A 76 9.87 -17.52 17.47
CA LYS A 76 10.28 -17.40 18.88
C LYS A 76 10.07 -18.69 19.68
N LYS A 77 9.00 -19.45 19.43
CA LYS A 77 8.77 -20.77 20.06
C LYS A 77 9.79 -21.81 19.58
N GLU A 78 10.18 -21.74 18.33
CA GLU A 78 11.16 -22.63 17.69
C GLU A 78 12.62 -22.21 17.95
N LYS A 79 12.85 -21.18 18.78
CA LYS A 79 14.17 -20.59 19.07
C LYS A 79 14.94 -20.13 17.83
N GLN A 80 14.22 -19.71 16.78
CA GLN A 80 14.82 -19.09 15.60
C GLN A 80 14.82 -17.57 15.75
N GLU A 81 15.99 -16.95 15.60
CA GLU A 81 16.18 -15.50 15.80
C GLU A 81 15.87 -14.66 14.57
N LYS A 82 15.83 -15.25 13.37
CA LYS A 82 15.72 -14.53 12.09
C LYS A 82 14.63 -15.10 11.20
N ILE A 83 13.93 -14.21 10.51
CA ILE A 83 13.04 -14.57 9.39
C ILE A 83 13.92 -14.92 8.19
N SER A 84 13.73 -16.10 7.59
CA SER A 84 14.48 -16.51 6.41
C SER A 84 13.99 -15.77 5.16
N THR A 85 14.86 -15.67 4.15
CA THR A 85 14.52 -15.08 2.85
C THR A 85 13.34 -15.80 2.21
N ASP A 86 13.23 -17.12 2.36
CA ASP A 86 12.10 -17.89 1.81
C ASP A 86 10.75 -17.46 2.39
N VAL A 87 10.72 -17.12 3.68
CA VAL A 87 9.51 -16.60 4.34
C VAL A 87 9.19 -15.20 3.84
N LEU A 88 10.19 -14.35 3.59
CA LEU A 88 9.97 -13.03 2.99
C LEU A 88 9.42 -13.13 1.56
N ILE A 89 9.92 -14.09 0.76
CA ILE A 89 9.43 -14.37 -0.59
C ILE A 89 7.99 -14.89 -0.53
N GLU A 90 7.68 -15.83 0.36
CA GLU A 90 6.32 -16.35 0.55
C GLU A 90 5.34 -15.24 0.95
N LEU A 91 5.74 -14.36 1.89
CA LEU A 91 4.93 -13.21 2.31
C LEU A 91 4.65 -12.25 1.16
N TYR A 92 5.62 -12.04 0.28
CA TYR A 92 5.46 -11.20 -0.90
C TYR A 92 4.58 -11.86 -1.97
N ASP A 93 4.87 -13.10 -2.37
CA ASP A 93 4.22 -13.78 -3.49
C ASP A 93 2.81 -14.28 -3.13
N SER A 94 2.65 -14.89 -1.96
CA SER A 94 1.38 -15.54 -1.55
C SER A 94 0.42 -14.57 -0.85
N HIS A 95 0.96 -13.53 -0.20
CA HIS A 95 0.19 -12.65 0.66
C HIS A 95 0.26 -11.17 0.25
N GLY A 96 1.08 -10.82 -0.74
CA GLY A 96 1.23 -9.43 -1.20
C GLY A 96 1.84 -8.49 -0.16
N ILE A 97 2.51 -9.04 0.86
CA ILE A 97 3.08 -8.30 1.98
C ILE A 97 4.50 -7.87 1.59
N PRO A 98 4.76 -6.57 1.41
CA PRO A 98 6.10 -6.11 1.07
C PRO A 98 7.08 -6.36 2.23
N PRO A 99 8.32 -6.79 1.92
CA PRO A 99 9.33 -7.18 2.92
C PRO A 99 9.70 -6.04 3.88
N GLU A 100 9.50 -4.77 3.47
CA GLU A 100 9.74 -3.60 4.30
C GLU A 100 8.82 -3.55 5.54
N ILE A 101 7.61 -4.13 5.47
CA ILE A 101 6.70 -4.24 6.64
C ILE A 101 7.24 -5.23 7.67
N VAL A 102 7.93 -6.26 7.19
CA VAL A 102 8.49 -7.34 8.01
C VAL A 102 9.76 -6.88 8.73
N SER A 103 10.45 -5.88 8.19
CA SER A 103 11.74 -5.39 8.69
C SER A 103 11.67 -4.42 9.88
N LYS A 104 10.47 -4.06 10.36
CA LYS A 104 10.26 -3.19 11.53
C LYS A 104 10.12 -3.95 12.84
#